data_AF-A0A971TT30-F1
#
_entry.id   AF-A0A971TT30-F1
#
_cell.length_a   1.000
_cell.length_b   1.000
_cell.length_c   1.000
_cell.angle_alpha   90.00
_cell.angle_beta   90.00
_cell.angle_gamma   90.00
#
_symmetry.space_group_name_H-M   'P 1'
#
loop_
_entity.id
_entity.type
_entity.pdbx_description
1 polymer ?
#
loop_
_entity_poly.entity_id
_entity_poly.type
_entity_poly.pdbx_seq_one_letter_code
_entity_poly.pdbx_strand_id
1 'polypeptide(L)' 'MTHKKHRDALKNAKRIVVKAGSKVLVQSTGRPDRRRLKLLVDEMAAFQNGGGETVFVSSGAVGAGLDALGMKTR' A
#
# COMPACT_ATOMS: atom_id res chain seq x y z
N MET A 1 15.20 13.67 -16.91
CA MET A 1 14.04 14.58 -17.12
C MET A 1 12.68 13.91 -16.86
N THR A 2 12.50 12.63 -17.19
CA THR A 2 11.20 11.91 -17.11
C THR A 2 10.62 11.79 -15.70
N HIS A 3 11.45 11.52 -14.67
CA HIS A 3 10.97 11.41 -13.28
C HIS A 3 10.36 12.72 -12.73
N LYS A 4 10.87 13.89 -13.16
CA LYS A 4 10.34 15.19 -12.72
C LYS A 4 8.90 15.38 -13.22
N LYS A 5 8.67 15.09 -14.50
CA LYS A 5 7.33 15.13 -15.12
C LYS A 5 6.31 14.24 -14.39
N HIS A 6 6.69 13.03 -13.98
CA HIS A 6 5.79 12.13 -13.25
C HIS A 6 5.52 12.60 -11.80
N ARG A 7 6.51 13.19 -11.13
CA ARG A 7 6.33 13.77 -9.79
C ARG A 7 5.40 14.98 -9.82
N ASP A 8 5.54 15.84 -10.81
CA ASP A 8 4.68 17.01 -10.97
C ASP A 8 3.24 16.60 -11.33
N ALA A 9 3.07 15.56 -12.16
CA ALA A 9 1.75 14.98 -12.43
C ALA A 9 1.07 14.44 -11.17
N LEU A 10 1.81 13.80 -10.26
CA LEU A 10 1.27 13.31 -9.00
C LEU A 10 0.81 14.43 -8.06
N LYS A 11 1.55 15.55 -7.99
CA LYS A 11 1.18 16.70 -7.13
C LYS A 11 -0.17 17.31 -7.49
N ASN A 12 -0.51 17.30 -8.78
CA ASN A 12 -1.74 17.90 -9.30
C ASN A 12 -2.87 16.87 -9.50
N ALA A 13 -2.65 15.60 -9.15
CA ALA A 13 -3.62 14.55 -9.38
C ALA A 13 -4.75 14.62 -8.34
N LYS A 14 -5.99 14.71 -8.80
CA LYS A 14 -7.18 14.57 -7.93
C LYS A 14 -7.40 13.12 -7.49
N ARG A 15 -7.13 12.16 -8.37
CA ARG A 15 -7.33 10.72 -8.13
C ARG A 15 -6.03 9.95 -8.35
N ILE A 16 -5.68 9.08 -7.42
CA ILE A 16 -4.49 8.23 -7.51
C ILE A 16 -4.83 6.75 -7.26
N VAL A 17 -4.09 5.88 -7.94
CA VAL A 17 -4.07 4.44 -7.63
C VAL A 17 -2.76 4.14 -6.91
N VAL A 18 -2.86 3.68 -5.67
CA VAL A 18 -1.70 3.27 -4.87
C VAL A 18 -1.61 1.75 -4.93
N LYS A 19 -0.56 1.24 -5.59
CA LYS A 19 -0.30 -0.21 -5.64
C LYS A 19 0.80 -0.60 -4.66
N ALA A 20 0.49 -1.52 -3.76
CA ALA A 20 1.47 -2.10 -2.82
C ALA A 20 1.63 -3.61 -3.06
N GLY A 21 2.86 -4.04 -3.31
CA GLY A 21 3.21 -5.46 -3.47
C GLY A 21 3.44 -6.17 -2.13
N SER A 22 3.53 -7.50 -2.14
CA SER A 22 3.70 -8.31 -0.91
C SER A 22 4.93 -7.91 -0.10
N LYS A 23 6.05 -7.53 -0.73
CA LYS A 23 7.25 -7.06 -0.01
C LYS A 23 7.05 -5.77 0.81
N VAL A 24 6.02 -4.99 0.47
CA VAL A 24 5.64 -3.78 1.22
C VAL A 24 4.73 -4.16 2.38
N LEU A 25 3.78 -5.07 2.15
CA LEU A 25 2.66 -5.36 3.07
C LEU A 25 2.89 -6.57 3.98
N VAL A 26 3.87 -7.41 3.68
CA VAL A 26 4.11 -8.71 4.33
C VAL A 26 5.59 -8.79 4.71
N GLN A 27 5.84 -9.26 5.93
CA GLN A 27 7.18 -9.53 6.46
C GLN A 27 7.79 -10.77 5.81
N SER A 28 9.10 -10.97 5.99
CA SER A 28 9.77 -12.21 5.57
C SER A 28 9.18 -13.47 6.22
N THR A 29 8.55 -13.32 7.38
CA THR A 29 7.83 -14.38 8.12
C THR A 29 6.50 -14.78 7.49
N GLY A 30 6.07 -14.13 6.41
CA GLY A 30 4.77 -14.34 5.79
C GLY A 30 3.62 -13.58 6.47
N ARG A 31 3.86 -12.95 7.63
CA ARG A 31 2.84 -12.20 8.37
C ARG A 31 2.64 -10.78 7.84
N PRO A 32 1.43 -10.20 7.91
CA PRO A 32 1.21 -8.80 7.55
C PRO A 32 2.07 -7.82 8.37
N ASP A 33 2.73 -6.87 7.68
CA ASP A 33 3.44 -5.77 8.33
C ASP A 33 2.44 -4.66 8.70
N ARG A 34 1.84 -4.79 9.89
CA ARG A 34 0.84 -3.85 10.41
C ARG A 34 1.35 -2.41 10.51
N ARG A 35 2.66 -2.22 10.80
CA ARG A 35 3.24 -0.88 10.92
C ARG A 35 3.29 -0.19 9.56
N ARG A 36 3.75 -0.89 8.51
CA ARG A 36 3.77 -0.34 7.15
C ARG A 36 2.37 -0.10 6.60
N LEU A 37 1.44 -1.03 6.87
CA LEU A 37 0.03 -0.86 6.51
C LEU A 37 -0.56 0.40 7.14
N LYS A 38 -0.34 0.61 8.45
CA LYS A 38 -0.83 1.80 9.14
C LYS A 38 -0.31 3.09 8.49
N LEU A 39 1.00 3.19 8.24
CA LEU A 39 1.58 4.37 7.61
C LEU A 39 0.98 4.64 6.22
N LEU A 40 0.82 3.60 5.39
CA LEU A 40 0.20 3.76 4.07
C LEU A 40 -1.26 4.23 4.17
N VAL A 41 -2.03 3.67 5.11
CA VAL A 41 -3.42 4.05 5.32
C VAL A 41 -3.52 5.48 5.85
N ASP A 42 -2.67 5.89 6.78
CA ASP A 42 -2.64 7.25 7.32
C ASP A 42 -2.37 8.28 6.21
N GLU A 43 -1.40 8.03 5.32
CA GLU A 43 -1.08 8.92 4.20
C GLU A 43 -2.22 8.98 3.15
N MET A 44 -2.83 7.84 2.84
CA MET A 44 -3.99 7.82 1.92
C MET A 44 -5.19 8.54 2.53
N ALA A 45 -5.45 8.38 3.83
CA ALA A 45 -6.52 9.07 4.54
C ALA A 45 -6.27 10.59 4.58
N ALA A 46 -5.03 11.03 4.83
CA ALA A 46 -4.68 12.44 4.78
C ALA A 46 -4.92 13.04 3.38
N PHE A 47 -4.58 12.30 2.32
CA PHE A 47 -4.87 12.72 0.94
C PHE A 47 -6.38 12.81 0.67
N GLN A 48 -7.18 11.85 1.15
CA GLN A 48 -8.64 11.90 1.01
C GLN A 48 -9.27 13.07 1.78
N ASN A 49 -8.80 13.33 3.00
CA ASN A 49 -9.26 14.46 3.81
C ASN A 49 -8.92 15.81 3.15
N GLY A 50 -7.88 15.87 2.33
CA GLY A 50 -7.55 17.02 1.48
C GLY A 50 -8.40 17.16 0.21
N GLY A 51 -9.42 16.30 0.00
CA GLY A 51 -10.29 16.31 -1.18
C GLY A 51 -9.80 15.43 -2.34
N GLY A 52 -8.71 14.67 -2.13
CA GLY A 52 -8.22 13.69 -3.08
C GLY A 52 -9.01 12.38 -3.06
N GLU A 53 -8.81 11.55 -4.09
CA GLU A 53 -9.50 10.27 -4.24
C GLU A 53 -8.46 9.15 -4.39
N THR A 54 -8.62 8.06 -3.66
CA THR A 54 -7.64 6.96 -3.64
C THR A 54 -8.28 5.63 -3.97
N VAL A 55 -7.63 4.85 -4.84
CA VAL A 55 -7.88 3.42 -5.00
C VAL A 55 -6.64 2.66 -4.55
N PHE A 56 -6.79 1.75 -3.61
CA PHE A 56 -5.69 0.92 -3.11
C PHE A 56 -5.70 -0.47 -3.75
N VAL A 57 -4.63 -0.81 -4.44
CA VAL A 57 -4.43 -2.14 -5.03
C VAL A 57 -3.38 -2.88 -4.20
N SER A 58 -3.84 -3.84 -3.40
CA SER A 58 -2.99 -4.57 -2.47
C SER A 58 -2.69 -5.99 -2.95
N SER A 59 -1.49 -6.47 -2.62
CA SER A 59 -1.17 -7.90 -2.62
C SER A 59 -1.18 -8.42 -1.18
N GLY A 60 -0.55 -9.57 -0.91
CA GLY A 60 -0.38 -10.07 0.46
C GLY A 60 -1.54 -10.92 1.01
N ALA A 61 -2.60 -11.17 0.22
CA ALA A 61 -3.70 -12.07 0.60
C ALA A 61 -3.21 -13.45 1.05
N VAL A 62 -2.24 -14.04 0.33
CA VAL A 62 -1.63 -15.32 0.69
C VAL A 62 -0.92 -15.24 2.05
N GLY A 63 -0.13 -14.20 2.29
CA GLY A 63 0.57 -14.03 3.57
C GLY A 63 -0.38 -13.82 4.75
N ALA A 64 -1.43 -13.01 4.55
CA ALA A 64 -2.50 -12.85 5.53
C ALA A 64 -3.20 -14.19 5.84
N GLY A 65 -3.45 -15.02 4.81
CA GLY A 65 -4.01 -16.36 4.97
C GLY A 65 -3.10 -17.31 5.75
N LEU A 66 -1.79 -17.31 5.47
CA LEU A 66 -0.82 -18.12 6.22
C LEU A 66 -0.77 -17.75 7.71
N ASP A 67 -0.78 -16.46 8.03
CA ASP A 67 -0.83 -15.97 9.41
C ASP A 67 -2.13 -16.41 10.12
N ALA A 68 -3.27 -16.26 9.44
CA ALA A 68 -4.57 -16.67 9.97
C ALA A 68 -4.67 -18.19 10.22
N LEU A 69 -4.00 -19.00 9.40
CA LEU A 69 -3.99 -20.46 9.50
C LEU A 69 -2.85 -21.00 10.40
N GLY A 70 -1.98 -20.14 10.93
CA GLY A 70 -0.81 -20.57 11.72
C GLY A 70 0.25 -21.31 10.90
N MET A 71 0.24 -21.16 9.58
CA MET A 71 1.16 -21.84 8.65
C MET A 71 2.45 -21.04 8.49
N LYS A 72 3.60 -21.72 8.55
CA LYS A 72 4.93 -21.08 8.47
C LYS A 72 5.45 -20.90 7.04
N THR A 73 4.90 -21.65 6.09
CA THR A 73 5.33 -21.64 4.68
C THR A 73 4.11 -21.66 3.77
N ARG A 74 4.28 -21.08 2.58
CA ARG A 74 3.29 -21.13 1.51
C ARG A 74 3.18 -22.54 0.92
#